data_AF-A0A947HX84-F1
#
_entry.id   AF-A0A947HX84-F1
#
_cell.length_a   1.000
_cell.length_b   1.000
_cell.length_c   1.000
_cell.angle_alpha   90.00
_cell.angle_beta   90.00
_cell.angle_gamma   90.00
#
_symmetry.space_group_name_H-M   'P 1'
#
loop_
_entity.id
_entity.type
_entity.pdbx_description
1 polymer ?
#
loop_
_entity_poly.entity_id
_entity_poly.type
_entity_poly.pdbx_seq_one_letter_code
_entity_poly.pdbx_strand_id
1 'polypeptide(L)'
;MFDYADAYAISLLLAVVAWLGFALVCPPKFLRSEEPAALAPPSNNVVMAAQGSLVDLGLLQLLERSQGGVHKRISEVREVTEVIRLRHPELFKDEFGLTHWLSATDDFLCELRDAAWPEGTSPSHDELRRRFERHQPRPDYDALR
;
A
#
# COMPACT_ATOMS: atom_id res chain seq x y z
N MET A 1 -28.52 5.26 22.41
CA MET A 1 -28.51 6.70 22.09
C MET A 1 -27.04 7.09 22.04
N PHE A 2 -26.42 6.96 20.86
CA PHE A 2 -25.02 7.39 20.67
C PHE A 2 -25.06 8.92 20.58
N ASP A 3 -24.32 9.56 21.48
CA ASP A 3 -24.38 11.00 21.66
C ASP A 3 -23.71 11.70 20.47
N TYR A 4 -24.37 12.75 19.95
CA TYR A 4 -23.96 13.46 18.73
C TYR A 4 -22.55 14.07 18.84
N ALA A 5 -22.03 14.20 20.06
CA ALA A 5 -20.69 14.69 20.36
C ALA A 5 -19.55 13.78 19.87
N ASP A 6 -19.76 12.46 19.85
CA ASP A 6 -18.71 11.50 19.47
C ASP A 6 -18.43 11.50 17.96
N ALA A 7 -19.47 11.76 17.16
CA ALA A 7 -19.36 11.84 15.70
C ALA A 7 -18.48 13.02 15.23
N TYR A 8 -18.57 14.16 15.93
CA TYR A 8 -17.71 15.32 15.63
C TYR A 8 -16.26 15.08 16.03
N ALA A 9 -16.02 14.42 17.16
CA ALA A 9 -14.67 14.10 17.61
C ALA A 9 -13.95 13.17 16.61
N ILE A 10 -14.65 12.15 16.11
CA ILE A 10 -14.11 11.24 15.09
C ILE A 10 -13.86 11.98 13.76
N SER A 11 -14.80 12.83 13.35
CA SER A 11 -14.65 13.62 12.11
C SER A 11 -13.47 14.60 12.19
N LEU A 12 -13.27 15.25 13.34
CA LEU A 12 -12.14 16.16 13.57
C LEU A 12 -10.81 15.40 13.57
N LEU A 13 -10.77 14.21 14.17
CA LEU A 13 -9.60 13.35 14.18
C LEU A 13 -9.21 12.92 12.76
N LEU A 14 -10.18 12.50 11.95
CA LEU A 14 -9.95 12.12 10.55
C LEU A 14 -9.45 13.32 9.72
N ALA A 15 -10.00 14.52 9.93
CA ALA A 15 -9.57 15.74 9.25
C ALA A 15 -8.12 16.14 9.62
N VAL A 16 -7.74 16.02 10.90
CA VAL A 16 -6.37 16.31 11.36
C VAL A 16 -5.37 15.29 10.81
N VAL A 17 -5.73 14.01 10.79
CA VAL A 17 -4.89 12.95 10.19
C VAL A 17 -4.72 13.17 8.70
N ALA A 18 -5.78 13.54 7.98
CA ALA A 18 -5.70 13.88 6.56
C ALA A 18 -4.82 15.11 6.29
N TRP A 19 -4.94 16.16 7.12
CA TRP A 19 -4.14 17.38 6.99
C TRP A 19 -2.65 17.14 7.26
N LEU A 20 -2.33 16.38 8.31
CA LEU A 20 -0.94 15.99 8.62
C LEU A 20 -0.34 15.09 7.54
N GLY A 21 -1.13 14.17 6.98
CA GLY A 21 -0.72 13.36 5.83
C GLY A 21 -0.38 14.22 4.61
N PHE A 22 -1.20 15.24 4.31
CA PHE A 22 -0.96 16.15 3.20
C PHE A 22 0.31 17.01 3.40
N ALA A 23 0.55 17.49 4.63
CA ALA A 23 1.75 18.27 4.95
C ALA A 23 3.06 17.45 4.87
N LEU A 24 3.00 16.14 5.12
CA LEU A 24 4.14 15.21 4.97
C LEU A 24 4.44 14.85 3.50
N VAL A 25 3.41 14.88 2.64
CA VAL A 25 3.54 14.54 1.20
C VAL A 25 3.95 15.75 0.35
N CYS A 26 3.68 16.99 0.80
CA CYS A 26 4.08 18.22 0.12
C CYS A 26 5.00 19.09 0.98
N PRO A 27 6.33 18.83 1.01
CA PRO A 27 7.25 19.82 1.53
C PRO A 27 7.22 21.09 0.65
N PRO A 28 7.26 22.30 1.24
CA PRO A 28 7.34 23.53 0.45
C PRO A 28 8.66 23.53 -0.33
N LYS A 29 8.55 23.53 -1.66
CA LYS A 29 9.70 23.74 -2.56
C LYS A 29 10.18 25.17 -2.42
N PHE A 30 11.41 25.38 -1.91
CA PHE A 30 12.36 26.51 -2.15
C PHE A 30 13.40 26.51 -0.99
N LEU A 31 14.73 26.62 -1.12
CA LEU A 31 15.67 27.16 -2.11
C LEU A 31 17.06 26.53 -1.85
N ARG A 32 17.78 26.11 -2.90
CA ARG A 32 19.21 26.45 -3.06
C ARG A 32 19.70 26.05 -4.46
N SER A 33 20.14 27.04 -5.22
CA SER A 33 21.01 26.84 -6.38
C SER A 33 22.37 26.38 -5.90
N GLU A 34 22.99 25.40 -6.56
CA GLU A 34 24.40 25.41 -6.97
C GLU A 34 24.56 24.44 -8.17
N GLU A 35 24.84 24.98 -9.36
CA GLU A 35 25.73 24.35 -10.36
C GLU A 35 27.18 24.53 -9.86
N PRO A 36 28.21 23.76 -10.28
CA PRO A 36 28.35 22.93 -11.49
C PRO A 36 28.95 21.52 -11.19
N ALA A 37 29.05 20.54 -12.10
CA ALA A 37 30.06 20.42 -13.15
C ALA A 37 29.71 19.27 -14.10
N ALA A 38 29.98 19.49 -15.38
CA ALA A 38 29.69 18.59 -16.49
C ALA A 38 30.30 17.19 -16.30
N LEU A 39 29.45 16.23 -15.95
CA LEU A 39 29.66 14.81 -16.23
C LEU A 39 28.58 14.41 -17.24
N ALA A 40 28.97 13.76 -18.33
CA ALA A 40 28.10 13.41 -19.45
C ALA A 40 26.74 12.86 -18.97
N PRO A 41 25.61 13.28 -19.55
CA PRO A 41 24.31 12.88 -19.05
C PRO A 41 24.19 11.35 -19.12
N PRO A 42 23.91 10.66 -18.01
CA PRO A 42 23.57 9.25 -18.08
C PRO A 42 22.33 9.13 -18.98
N SER A 43 22.33 8.14 -19.87
CA SER A 43 21.21 7.92 -20.79
C SER A 43 19.89 7.90 -20.01
N ASN A 44 18.85 8.56 -20.54
CA ASN A 44 17.54 8.73 -19.88
C ASN A 44 16.96 7.43 -19.28
N ASN A 45 17.35 6.30 -19.86
CA ASN A 45 16.94 4.95 -19.47
C ASN A 45 17.46 4.56 -18.07
N VAL A 46 18.64 5.03 -17.67
CA VAL A 46 19.26 4.74 -16.36
C VAL A 46 18.62 5.57 -15.24
N VAL A 47 18.24 6.82 -15.53
CA VAL A 47 17.65 7.74 -14.55
C VAL A 47 16.23 7.31 -14.16
N MET A 48 15.42 6.87 -15.13
CA MET A 48 14.07 6.35 -14.86
C MET A 48 14.10 5.05 -14.06
N ALA A 49 15.00 4.11 -14.40
CA ALA A 49 15.15 2.86 -13.66
C ALA A 49 15.64 3.09 -12.21
N ALA A 50 16.56 4.05 -12.01
CA ALA A 50 17.07 4.41 -10.70
C ALA A 50 16.03 5.17 -9.85
N GLN A 51 15.18 6.01 -10.46
CA GLN A 51 14.11 6.73 -9.77
C GLN A 51 12.97 5.81 -9.33
N GLY A 52 12.57 4.83 -10.16
CA GLY A 52 11.62 3.78 -9.75
C GLY A 52 12.14 2.97 -8.56
N SER A 53 13.38 2.48 -8.68
CA SER A 53 14.05 1.70 -7.62
C SER A 53 14.15 2.43 -6.27
N LEU A 54 14.42 3.73 -6.27
CA LEU A 54 14.53 4.51 -5.03
C LEU A 54 13.18 4.79 -4.36
N VAL A 55 12.13 5.02 -5.15
CA VAL A 55 10.76 5.20 -4.63
C VAL A 55 10.24 3.87 -4.07
N ASP A 56 10.50 2.76 -4.77
CA ASP A 56 10.12 1.42 -4.34
C ASP A 56 10.78 1.04 -3.01
N LEU A 57 12.10 1.26 -2.87
CA LEU A 57 12.84 1.06 -1.62
C LEU A 57 12.31 1.93 -0.47
N GLY A 58 11.94 3.18 -0.74
CA GLY A 58 11.38 4.09 0.26
C GLY A 58 10.01 3.64 0.77
N LEU A 59 9.13 3.18 -0.12
CA LEU A 59 7.79 2.70 0.22
C LEU A 59 7.85 1.42 1.06
N LEU A 60 8.76 0.51 0.73
CA LEU A 60 8.96 -0.73 1.48
C LEU A 60 9.50 -0.48 2.87
N GLN A 61 10.51 0.40 2.99
CA GLN A 61 11.02 0.80 4.31
C GLN A 61 9.91 1.44 5.17
N LEU A 62 9.03 2.23 4.56
CA LEU A 62 7.87 2.77 5.27
C LEU A 62 6.91 1.66 5.71
N LEU A 63 6.61 0.71 4.83
CA LEU A 63 5.73 -0.42 5.15
C LEU A 63 6.29 -1.31 6.25
N GLU A 64 7.58 -1.66 6.19
CA GLU A 64 8.27 -2.45 7.22
C GLU A 64 8.24 -1.74 8.58
N ARG A 65 8.40 -0.41 8.58
CA ARG A 65 8.28 0.41 9.81
C ARG A 65 6.84 0.56 10.28
N SER A 66 5.86 0.34 9.41
CA SER A 66 4.44 0.47 9.71
C SER A 66 3.81 -0.90 10.01
N GLN A 67 3.68 -1.23 11.29
CA GLN A 67 2.87 -2.36 11.80
C GLN A 67 2.98 -3.68 10.99
N GLY A 68 4.19 -4.12 10.63
CA GLY A 68 4.48 -5.50 10.20
C GLY A 68 4.63 -5.76 8.70
N GLY A 69 4.90 -4.74 7.89
CA GLY A 69 5.42 -4.92 6.53
C GLY A 69 4.39 -5.30 5.47
N VAL A 70 4.86 -5.44 4.22
CA VAL A 70 3.98 -5.66 3.05
C VAL A 70 3.16 -6.93 3.18
N HIS A 71 3.77 -7.99 3.69
CA HIS A 71 3.15 -9.30 3.89
C HIS A 71 1.98 -9.25 4.89
N LYS A 72 2.13 -8.49 5.98
CA LYS A 72 1.03 -8.28 6.93
C LYS A 72 -0.11 -7.47 6.31
N ARG A 73 0.19 -6.47 5.48
CA ARG A 73 -0.86 -5.70 4.80
C ARG A 73 -1.65 -6.54 3.81
N ILE A 74 -0.98 -7.42 3.05
CA ILE A 74 -1.67 -8.41 2.21
C ILE A 74 -2.60 -9.27 3.07
N SER A 75 -2.10 -9.77 4.20
CA SER A 75 -2.87 -10.58 5.14
C SER A 75 -4.13 -9.89 5.64
N GLU A 76 -4.00 -8.64 6.10
CA GLU A 76 -5.10 -7.84 6.62
C GLU A 76 -6.16 -7.55 5.55
N VAL A 77 -5.75 -7.23 4.31
CA VAL A 77 -6.69 -6.99 3.20
C VAL A 77 -7.53 -8.24 2.91
N ARG A 78 -6.89 -9.41 2.89
CA ARG A 78 -7.56 -10.69 2.66
C ARG A 78 -8.47 -11.08 3.83
N GLU A 79 -8.03 -10.85 5.06
CA GLU A 79 -8.84 -11.07 6.26
C GLU A 79 -10.08 -10.18 6.25
N VAL A 80 -9.95 -8.89 5.94
CA VAL A 80 -11.09 -7.97 5.81
C VAL A 80 -12.04 -8.42 4.71
N THR A 81 -11.51 -8.82 3.56
CA THR A 81 -12.32 -9.36 2.45
C THR A 81 -13.14 -10.57 2.92
N GLU A 82 -12.51 -11.50 3.63
CA GLU A 82 -13.16 -12.71 4.14
C GLU A 82 -14.20 -12.39 5.22
N VAL A 83 -13.90 -11.47 6.13
CA VAL A 83 -14.85 -11.05 7.17
C VAL A 83 -16.09 -10.42 6.55
N ILE A 84 -15.94 -9.57 5.54
CA ILE A 84 -17.06 -8.98 4.81
C ILE A 84 -17.85 -10.08 4.11
N ARG A 85 -17.18 -10.99 3.40
CA ARG A 85 -17.82 -12.12 2.70
C ARG A 85 -18.66 -13.00 3.63
N LEU A 86 -18.15 -13.26 4.84
CA LEU A 86 -18.82 -14.12 5.81
C LEU A 86 -19.95 -13.43 6.58
N ARG A 87 -19.82 -12.13 6.86
CA ARG A 87 -20.75 -11.41 7.76
C ARG A 87 -21.72 -10.49 7.04
N HIS A 88 -21.28 -9.87 5.95
CA HIS A 88 -22.00 -8.83 5.20
C HIS A 88 -21.80 -8.97 3.68
N PRO A 89 -22.11 -10.13 3.08
CA PRO A 89 -21.90 -10.36 1.65
C PRO A 89 -22.70 -9.42 0.74
N GLU A 90 -23.79 -8.84 1.24
CA GLU A 90 -24.58 -7.83 0.54
C GLU A 90 -23.75 -6.60 0.13
N LEU A 91 -22.73 -6.24 0.92
CA LEU A 91 -21.89 -5.06 0.64
C LEU A 91 -21.15 -5.17 -0.69
N PHE A 92 -20.79 -6.39 -1.13
CA PHE A 92 -20.14 -6.56 -2.43
C PHE A 92 -21.08 -6.35 -3.62
N LYS A 93 -22.39 -6.47 -3.40
CA LYS A 93 -23.42 -6.23 -4.41
C LYS A 93 -23.82 -4.75 -4.45
N ASP A 94 -23.96 -4.16 -3.27
CA ASP A 94 -24.46 -2.80 -3.10
C ASP A 94 -23.37 -1.77 -3.42
N GLU A 95 -22.11 -2.08 -3.10
CA GLU A 95 -20.98 -1.16 -3.25
C GLU A 95 -19.96 -1.70 -4.26
N PHE A 96 -20.21 -1.52 -5.56
CA PHE A 96 -19.34 -2.00 -6.64
C PHE A 96 -17.87 -1.55 -6.48
N GLY A 97 -17.65 -0.35 -5.93
CA GLY A 97 -16.32 0.18 -5.67
C GLY A 97 -15.53 -0.59 -4.61
N LEU A 98 -16.20 -1.28 -3.68
CA LEU A 98 -15.57 -2.03 -2.60
C LEU A 98 -14.76 -3.21 -3.13
N THR A 99 -15.37 -4.03 -4.00
CA THR A 99 -14.70 -5.17 -4.62
C THR A 99 -13.51 -4.73 -5.45
N HIS A 100 -13.67 -3.66 -6.23
CA HIS A 100 -12.57 -3.09 -7.02
C HIS A 100 -11.43 -2.60 -6.13
N TRP A 101 -11.74 -1.84 -5.07
CA TRP A 101 -10.75 -1.29 -4.16
C TRP A 101 -9.96 -2.39 -3.43
N LEU A 102 -10.64 -3.42 -2.91
CA LEU A 102 -9.98 -4.54 -2.23
C LEU A 102 -9.08 -5.33 -3.19
N SER A 103 -9.58 -5.62 -4.41
CA SER A 103 -8.78 -6.32 -5.43
C SER A 103 -7.55 -5.51 -5.83
N ALA A 104 -7.73 -4.23 -6.17
CA ALA A 104 -6.63 -3.36 -6.58
C ALA A 104 -5.59 -3.18 -5.46
N THR A 105 -6.03 -3.16 -4.21
CA THR A 105 -5.13 -3.07 -3.05
C THR A 105 -4.32 -4.36 -2.86
N ASP A 106 -4.96 -5.53 -2.96
CA ASP A 106 -4.24 -6.82 -2.89
C ASP A 106 -3.23 -6.97 -4.04
N ASP A 107 -3.63 -6.59 -5.26
CA ASP A 107 -2.76 -6.57 -6.45
C ASP A 107 -1.54 -5.67 -6.25
N PHE A 108 -1.77 -4.41 -5.89
CA PHE A 108 -0.70 -3.45 -5.67
C PHE A 108 0.31 -3.93 -4.62
N LEU A 109 -0.17 -4.48 -3.50
CA LEU A 109 0.71 -4.97 -2.45
C LEU A 109 1.50 -6.21 -2.87
N CYS A 110 0.90 -7.10 -3.67
CA CYS A 110 1.61 -8.26 -4.23
C CYS A 110 2.68 -7.83 -5.24
N GLU A 111 2.35 -6.93 -6.17
CA GLU A 111 3.29 -6.37 -7.14
C GLU A 111 4.44 -5.65 -6.44
N LEU A 112 4.13 -4.84 -5.43
CA LEU A 112 5.13 -4.14 -4.62
C LEU A 112 6.08 -5.13 -3.92
N ARG A 113 5.54 -6.20 -3.31
CA ARG A 113 6.35 -7.26 -2.71
C ARG A 113 7.26 -7.92 -3.73
N ASP A 114 6.76 -8.21 -4.93
CA ASP A 114 7.51 -8.95 -5.95
C ASP A 114 8.54 -8.08 -6.67
N ALA A 115 8.28 -6.78 -6.81
CA ALA A 115 9.27 -5.80 -7.26
C ALA A 115 10.41 -5.64 -6.23
N ALA A 116 10.06 -5.63 -4.94
CA ALA A 116 10.99 -5.51 -3.82
C ALA A 116 11.88 -6.73 -3.62
N TRP A 117 11.25 -7.91 -3.63
CA TRP A 117 11.86 -9.20 -3.37
C TRP A 117 11.41 -10.20 -4.43
N PRO A 118 12.00 -10.12 -5.65
CA PRO A 118 11.76 -11.12 -6.67
C PRO A 118 12.03 -12.53 -6.14
N GLU A 119 11.31 -13.52 -6.63
CA GLU A 119 11.47 -14.90 -6.16
C GLU A 119 12.91 -15.38 -6.27
N GLY A 120 13.40 -16.06 -5.23
CA GLY A 120 14.77 -16.57 -5.16
C GLY A 120 15.82 -15.54 -4.73
N THR A 121 15.45 -14.26 -4.57
CA THR A 121 16.38 -13.22 -4.10
C THR A 121 16.53 -13.19 -2.57
N SER A 122 15.52 -13.67 -1.83
CA SER A 122 15.52 -13.65 -0.37
C SER A 122 14.76 -14.86 0.21
N PRO A 123 15.47 -15.83 0.82
CA PRO A 123 14.84 -17.04 1.37
C PRO A 123 13.77 -16.76 2.43
N SER A 124 13.92 -15.68 3.21
CA SER A 124 12.92 -15.29 4.22
C SER A 124 11.63 -14.77 3.58
N HIS A 125 11.73 -13.95 2.55
CA HIS A 125 10.56 -13.44 1.83
C HIS A 125 9.88 -14.53 1.00
N ASP A 126 10.65 -15.46 0.44
CA ASP A 126 10.10 -16.62 -0.26
C ASP A 126 9.33 -17.54 0.70
N GLU A 127 9.84 -17.78 1.92
CA GLU A 127 9.09 -18.55 2.92
C GLU A 127 7.81 -17.84 3.35
N LEU A 128 7.88 -16.52 3.55
CA LEU A 128 6.68 -15.72 3.85
C LEU A 128 5.67 -15.81 2.71
N ARG A 129 6.09 -15.60 1.45
CA ARG A 129 5.23 -15.72 0.25
C ARG A 129 4.50 -17.06 0.26
N ARG A 130 5.25 -18.16 0.38
CA ARG A 130 4.68 -19.52 0.42
C ARG A 130 3.75 -19.74 1.62
N ARG A 131 4.09 -19.18 2.79
CA ARG A 131 3.23 -19.28 3.97
C ARG A 131 1.91 -18.56 3.75
N PHE A 132 1.92 -17.35 3.18
CA PHE A 132 0.69 -16.60 2.89
C PHE A 132 -0.17 -17.30 1.87
N GLU A 133 0.40 -17.77 0.76
CA GLU A 133 -0.34 -18.50 -0.28
C GLU A 133 -1.02 -19.76 0.27
N ARG A 134 -0.39 -20.45 1.23
CA ARG A 134 -0.99 -21.64 1.87
C ARG A 134 -2.12 -21.31 2.85
N HIS A 135 -1.99 -20.26 3.65
CA HIS A 135 -2.92 -20.00 4.77
C HIS A 135 -4.01 -18.98 4.44
N GLN A 136 -3.72 -18.04 3.54
CA GLN A 136 -4.62 -16.98 3.12
C GLN A 136 -4.48 -16.83 1.60
N PRO A 137 -5.06 -17.78 0.83
CA PRO A 137 -5.05 -17.68 -0.61
C PRO A 137 -5.74 -16.39 -1.04
N ARG A 138 -5.34 -15.91 -2.22
CA ARG A 138 -5.98 -14.75 -2.80
C ARG A 138 -7.48 -15.01 -2.97
N PRO A 139 -8.36 -14.12 -2.48
CA PRO A 139 -9.79 -14.22 -2.73
C PRO A 139 -10.10 -14.18 -4.22
N ASP A 140 -11.09 -14.95 -4.65
CA ASP A 140 -11.68 -14.82 -5.98
C ASP A 140 -12.58 -13.58 -5.99
N TYR A 141 -11.99 -12.42 -6.29
CA TYR A 141 -12.70 -11.14 -6.31
C TYR A 141 -13.77 -11.04 -7.40
N ASP A 142 -13.70 -11.87 -8.45
CA ASP A 142 -14.71 -11.89 -9.50
C ASP A 142 -15.95 -12.67 -9.03
N ALA A 143 -15.78 -13.71 -8.21
CA ALA A 143 -16.89 -14.44 -7.59
C ALA A 143 -17.63 -13.66 -6.48
N LEU A 144 -17.11 -12.50 -6.06
CA LEU A 144 -17.73 -11.63 -5.05
C LEU A 144 -18.77 -10.65 -5.63
N ARG A 145 -18.80 -10.47 -6.96
CA ARG A 145 -19.71 -9.54 -7.65
C ARG A 145 -21.08 -10.14 -7.94
#